data_AF-H3HC18-F1
#
_entry.id   AF-H3HC18-F1
#
_cell.length_a   1.000
_cell.length_b   1.000
_cell.length_c   1.000
_cell.angle_alpha   90.00
_cell.angle_beta   90.00
_cell.angle_gamma   90.00
#
_symmetry.space_group_name_H-M   'P 1'
#
loop_
_entity.id
_entity.type
_entity.pdbx_description
1 polymer ?
#
loop_
_entity_poly.entity_id
_entity_poly.type
_entity_poly.pdbx_seq_one_letter_code
_entity_poly.pdbx_strand_id
1 'polypeptide(L)'
;MRRFCWRERSEQLNWRLLGALDVDDAVRRGDPALLEPYALHVTFARLPNAPKDPTTRDAWFLLRVLQLSMEYLLYMRARDGDVLDSLGQEMRQLETARDELLLCEHKWKARTRSGEKQVEKLHQVLQNIAKLLQIHGASPSAVATIETLLTELISGRRARQRKKTLMEKGDEEMDEVQEARACGFCGKLFSSAEYLEKHLVRRHAGESLEVETLVKHKMKRDFEREGEDKENKMKNEDAAASEVAMQKMVQQVERALHDHEEKLRSLAEEEATKVQQMYERLHAETKLAGELNLSRKKTEDEHKFTFKR
;
A
#
# COMPACT_ATOMS: atom_id res chain seq x y z
N MET A 1 37.80 -4.01 0.88
CA MET A 1 38.34 -5.09 1.74
C MET A 1 39.82 -4.91 1.94
N ARG A 2 40.27 -4.74 3.19
CA ARG A 2 41.70 -4.83 3.50
C ARG A 2 42.14 -6.27 3.23
N ARG A 3 43.32 -6.46 2.65
CA ARG A 3 43.92 -7.80 2.50
C ARG A 3 44.62 -8.15 3.81
N PHE A 4 44.60 -9.42 4.16
CA PHE A 4 45.36 -9.91 5.30
C PHE A 4 46.86 -9.78 5.03
N CYS A 5 47.60 -9.25 6.01
CA CYS A 5 49.06 -9.22 5.99
C CYS A 5 49.59 -9.57 7.38
N TRP A 6 50.64 -10.40 7.41
CA TRP A 6 51.35 -10.74 8.63
C TRP A 6 52.08 -9.51 9.16
N ARG A 7 51.92 -9.24 10.46
CA ARG A 7 52.67 -8.17 11.13
C ARG A 7 54.07 -8.63 11.50
N GLU A 8 55.01 -7.70 11.43
CA GLU A 8 56.34 -7.91 11.99
C GLU A 8 56.23 -7.95 13.52
N ARG A 9 56.83 -8.98 14.12
CA ARG A 9 56.84 -9.19 15.57
C ARG A 9 58.07 -8.50 16.17
N SER A 10 57.87 -7.30 16.71
CA SER A 10 58.93 -6.47 17.30
C SER A 10 58.96 -6.51 18.82
N GLU A 11 57.82 -6.79 19.46
CA GLU A 11 57.70 -6.79 20.92
C GLU A 11 58.45 -7.95 21.57
N GLN A 12 59.10 -7.71 22.71
CA GLN A 12 59.78 -8.78 23.43
C GLN A 12 58.78 -9.62 24.23
N LEU A 13 59.13 -10.90 24.42
CA LEU A 13 58.32 -11.79 25.24
C LEU A 13 58.34 -11.33 26.72
N ASN A 14 57.16 -11.12 27.30
CA ASN A 14 57.03 -10.71 28.68
C ASN A 14 56.99 -11.95 29.58
N TRP A 15 58.19 -12.40 29.98
CA TRP A 15 58.34 -13.58 30.84
C TRP A 15 57.64 -13.44 32.20
N ARG A 16 57.51 -12.22 32.73
CA ARG A 16 56.79 -11.97 33.99
C ARG A 16 55.30 -12.22 33.83
N LEU A 17 54.72 -11.75 32.73
CA LEU A 17 53.32 -12.02 32.40
C LEU A 17 53.12 -13.53 32.27
N LEU A 18 53.89 -14.20 31.41
CA LEU A 18 53.72 -15.64 31.17
C LEU A 18 53.98 -16.48 32.43
N GLY A 19 54.96 -16.11 33.26
CA GLY A 19 55.24 -16.79 34.52
C GLY A 19 54.16 -16.58 35.59
N ALA A 20 53.31 -15.56 35.45
CA ALA A 20 52.16 -15.34 36.32
C ALA A 20 50.92 -16.14 35.89
N LEU A 21 50.97 -16.88 34.76
CA LEU A 21 49.88 -17.74 34.33
C LEU A 21 49.81 -18.98 35.23
N ASP A 22 48.74 -19.10 36.01
CA ASP A 22 48.40 -20.35 36.68
C ASP A 22 47.60 -21.24 35.72
N VAL A 23 48.32 -22.18 35.07
CA VAL A 23 47.73 -23.10 34.09
C VAL A 23 46.73 -24.05 34.76
N ASP A 24 47.01 -24.49 35.98
CA ASP A 24 46.13 -25.41 36.71
C ASP A 24 44.83 -24.71 37.07
N ASP A 25 44.89 -23.44 37.49
CA ASP A 25 43.71 -22.65 37.77
C ASP A 25 42.89 -22.36 36.51
N ALA A 26 43.54 -22.01 35.39
CA ALA A 26 42.87 -21.78 34.11
C ALA A 26 42.15 -23.05 33.61
N VAL A 27 42.78 -24.22 33.72
CA VAL A 27 42.18 -25.51 33.34
C VAL A 27 41.03 -25.88 34.27
N ARG A 28 41.20 -25.70 35.59
CA ARG A 28 40.13 -25.98 36.57
C ARG A 28 38.89 -25.13 36.35
N ARG A 29 39.07 -23.84 36.04
CA ARG A 29 37.95 -22.92 35.80
C ARG A 29 37.30 -23.13 34.44
N GLY A 30 38.06 -23.61 33.45
CA GLY A 30 37.58 -23.77 32.08
C GLY A 30 37.19 -22.46 31.41
N ASP A 31 37.66 -21.32 31.94
CA ASP A 31 37.36 -19.99 31.41
C ASP A 31 38.46 -19.55 30.42
N PRO A 32 38.20 -19.57 29.10
CA PRO A 32 39.18 -19.17 28.10
C PRO A 32 39.48 -17.67 28.11
N ALA A 33 38.62 -16.83 28.73
CA ALA A 33 38.85 -15.39 28.81
C ALA A 33 40.11 -15.06 29.63
N LEU A 34 40.44 -15.90 30.61
CA LEU A 34 41.67 -15.77 31.40
C LEU A 34 42.94 -15.89 30.54
N LEU A 35 42.87 -16.65 29.44
CA LEU A 35 44.00 -16.86 28.53
C LEU A 35 44.15 -15.74 27.50
N GLU A 36 43.14 -14.90 27.31
CA GLU A 36 43.13 -13.87 26.26
C GLU A 36 44.33 -12.91 26.35
N PRO A 37 44.70 -12.33 27.51
CA PRO A 37 45.85 -11.43 27.60
C PRO A 37 47.17 -12.12 27.23
N TYR A 38 47.32 -13.39 27.59
CA TYR A 38 48.50 -14.21 27.31
C TYR A 38 48.57 -14.58 25.84
N ALA A 39 47.44 -15.02 25.27
CA ALA A 39 47.32 -15.40 23.87
C ALA A 39 47.58 -14.21 22.94
N LEU A 40 47.04 -13.03 23.26
CA LEU A 40 47.30 -11.79 22.53
C LEU A 40 48.78 -11.41 22.59
N HIS A 41 49.37 -11.41 23.79
CA HIS A 41 50.79 -11.11 23.98
C HIS A 41 51.68 -12.06 23.17
N VAL A 42 51.46 -13.38 23.30
CA VAL A 42 52.23 -14.40 22.58
C VAL A 42 52.07 -14.26 21.08
N THR A 43 50.87 -13.97 20.57
CA THR A 43 50.60 -13.87 19.12
C THR A 43 51.50 -12.84 18.43
N PHE A 44 51.73 -11.68 19.06
CA PHE A 44 52.46 -10.56 18.49
C PHE A 44 53.91 -10.40 18.99
N ALA A 45 54.30 -11.14 20.03
CA ALA A 45 55.66 -11.12 20.54
C ALA A 45 56.68 -11.80 19.62
N ARG A 46 57.91 -11.30 19.65
CA ARG A 46 59.09 -11.92 19.02
C ARG A 46 59.52 -13.12 19.84
N LEU A 47 59.48 -14.29 19.21
CA LEU A 47 60.01 -15.51 19.81
C LEU A 47 61.55 -15.54 19.70
N PRO A 48 62.27 -16.08 20.69
CA PRO A 48 63.69 -16.37 20.58
C PRO A 48 64.01 -17.31 19.42
N ASN A 49 65.28 -17.31 18.98
CA ASN A 49 65.75 -18.28 18.01
C ASN A 49 65.65 -19.70 18.57
N ALA A 50 65.23 -20.65 17.71
CA ALA A 50 65.04 -22.02 18.14
C ALA A 50 66.34 -22.61 18.69
N PRO A 51 66.32 -23.21 19.89
CA PRO A 51 67.48 -23.86 20.48
C PRO A 51 67.87 -25.12 19.68
N LYS A 52 69.10 -25.59 19.89
CA LYS A 52 69.64 -26.78 19.20
C LYS A 52 69.00 -28.09 19.69
N ASP A 53 68.42 -28.08 20.89
CA ASP A 53 67.70 -29.23 21.46
C ASP A 53 66.41 -29.53 20.67
N PRO A 54 66.20 -30.76 20.16
CA PRO A 54 65.05 -31.11 19.31
C PRO A 54 63.70 -30.85 19.99
N THR A 55 63.53 -31.25 21.25
CA THR A 55 62.27 -31.14 21.98
C THR A 55 61.87 -29.67 22.14
N THR A 56 62.83 -28.84 22.54
CA THR A 56 62.59 -27.42 22.73
C THR A 56 62.39 -26.71 21.39
N ARG A 57 63.12 -27.10 20.34
CA ARG A 57 62.93 -26.60 18.96
C ARG A 57 61.51 -26.85 18.46
N ASP A 58 60.99 -28.06 18.65
CA ASP A 58 59.66 -28.44 18.16
C ASP A 58 58.55 -27.68 18.91
N ALA A 59 58.73 -27.42 20.20
CA ALA A 59 57.84 -26.56 20.98
C ALA A 59 57.81 -25.11 20.44
N TRP A 60 58.96 -24.53 20.09
CA TRP A 60 59.02 -23.21 19.46
C TRP A 60 58.39 -23.18 18.07
N PHE A 61 58.52 -24.27 17.31
CA PHE A 61 57.86 -24.39 16.02
C PHE A 61 56.33 -24.40 16.17
N LEU A 62 55.81 -25.19 17.11
CA LEU A 62 54.38 -25.20 17.43
C LEU A 62 53.89 -23.82 17.85
N LEU A 63 54.65 -23.13 18.70
CA LEU A 63 54.31 -21.76 19.11
C LEU A 63 54.27 -20.82 17.91
N ARG A 64 55.17 -20.97 16.95
CA ARG A 64 55.18 -20.17 15.72
C ARG A 64 53.96 -20.44 14.84
N VAL A 65 53.55 -21.70 14.70
CA VAL A 65 52.31 -22.07 14.01
C VAL A 65 51.12 -21.44 14.72
N LEU A 66 51.06 -21.54 16.06
CA LEU A 66 50.00 -20.92 16.87
C LEU A 66 49.96 -19.40 16.72
N GLN A 67 51.11 -18.70 16.68
CA GLN A 67 51.16 -17.27 16.42
C GLN A 67 50.53 -16.89 15.09
N LEU A 68 50.77 -17.69 14.05
CA LEU A 68 50.21 -17.45 12.71
C LEU A 68 48.72 -17.76 12.70
N SER A 69 48.31 -18.90 13.27
CA SER A 69 46.91 -19.28 13.37
C SER A 69 46.10 -18.24 14.13
N MET A 70 46.58 -17.78 15.29
CA MET A 70 45.89 -16.78 16.11
C MET A 70 45.81 -15.42 15.43
N GLU A 71 46.88 -14.93 14.81
CA GLU A 71 46.83 -13.65 14.09
C GLU A 71 45.83 -13.68 12.93
N TYR A 72 45.74 -14.79 12.20
CA TYR A 72 44.75 -14.96 11.14
C TYR A 72 43.31 -15.04 11.70
N LEU A 73 43.11 -15.79 12.79
CA LEU A 73 41.81 -15.88 13.46
C LEU A 73 41.34 -14.52 13.98
N LEU A 74 42.24 -13.72 14.58
CA LEU A 74 41.93 -12.36 15.03
C LEU A 74 41.55 -11.44 13.87
N TYR A 75 42.25 -11.56 12.75
CA TYR A 75 41.89 -10.82 11.53
C TYR A 75 40.51 -11.22 11.01
N MET A 76 40.22 -12.52 10.92
CA MET A 76 38.92 -13.03 10.48
C MET A 76 37.80 -12.54 11.39
N ARG A 77 38.00 -12.63 12.71
CA ARG A 77 37.05 -12.13 13.71
C ARG A 77 36.79 -10.63 13.57
N ALA A 78 37.83 -9.82 13.36
CA ALA A 78 37.66 -8.38 13.17
C ALA A 78 36.87 -8.07 11.89
N ARG A 79 37.20 -8.74 10.79
CA ARG A 79 36.49 -8.58 9.51
C ARG A 79 35.02 -9.00 9.63
N ASP A 80 34.75 -10.12 10.26
CA ASP A 80 33.38 -10.61 10.44
C ASP A 80 32.60 -9.67 11.39
N GLY A 81 33.28 -9.09 12.39
CA GLY A 81 32.74 -8.01 13.22
C GLY A 81 32.31 -6.80 12.39
N ASP A 82 33.17 -6.29 11.49
CA ASP A 82 32.82 -5.18 10.60
C ASP A 82 31.59 -5.51 9.71
N VAL A 83 31.49 -6.76 9.24
CA VAL A 83 30.35 -7.22 8.44
C VAL A 83 29.08 -7.26 9.27
N LEU A 84 29.14 -7.80 10.49
CA LEU A 84 28.00 -7.86 11.41
C LEU A 84 27.53 -6.45 11.80
N ASP A 85 28.46 -5.52 12.04
CA ASP A 85 28.13 -4.13 12.35
C ASP A 85 27.44 -3.43 11.17
N SER A 86 27.94 -3.65 9.95
CA SER A 86 27.34 -3.14 8.72
C SER A 86 25.92 -3.68 8.52
N LEU A 87 25.73 -5.01 8.64
CA LEU A 87 24.42 -5.63 8.53
C LEU A 87 23.47 -5.15 9.63
N GLY A 88 23.98 -5.00 10.86
CA GLY A 88 23.21 -4.44 11.97
C GLY A 88 22.78 -2.99 11.72
N GLN A 89 23.60 -2.18 11.04
CA GLN A 89 23.23 -0.82 10.64
C GLN A 89 22.16 -0.82 9.54
N GLU A 90 22.30 -1.67 8.52
CA GLU A 90 21.29 -1.83 7.46
C GLU A 90 19.94 -2.27 8.04
N MET A 91 19.94 -3.23 8.97
CA MET A 91 18.72 -3.67 9.64
C MET A 91 18.02 -2.52 10.36
N ARG A 92 18.76 -1.71 11.14
CA ARG A 92 18.20 -0.53 11.82
C ARG A 92 17.61 0.49 10.83
N GLN A 93 18.26 0.70 9.69
CA GLN A 93 17.75 1.59 8.64
C GLN A 93 16.42 1.08 8.07
N LEU A 94 16.34 -0.21 7.78
CA LEU A 94 15.11 -0.84 7.28
C LEU A 94 13.98 -0.76 8.31
N GLU A 95 14.27 -0.96 9.60
CA GLU A 95 13.29 -0.80 10.68
C GLU A 95 12.76 0.64 10.74
N THR A 96 13.63 1.64 10.65
CA THR A 96 13.19 3.05 10.63
C THR A 96 12.34 3.36 9.39
N ALA A 97 12.73 2.88 8.21
CA ALA A 97 11.96 3.06 6.99
C ALA A 97 10.58 2.38 7.07
N ARG A 98 10.50 1.17 7.66
CA ARG A 98 9.24 0.49 7.95
C ARG A 98 8.35 1.36 8.83
N ASP A 99 8.89 1.91 9.91
CA ASP A 99 8.11 2.72 10.86
C ASP A 99 7.59 4.01 10.23
N GLU A 100 8.39 4.65 9.36
CA GLU A 100 7.98 5.80 8.57
C GLU A 100 6.85 5.47 7.58
N LEU A 101 6.92 4.30 6.94
CA LEU A 101 5.88 3.82 6.03
C LEU A 101 4.57 3.54 6.78
N LEU A 102 4.63 2.90 7.94
CA LEU A 102 3.46 2.67 8.80
C LEU A 102 2.81 3.99 9.24
N LEU A 103 3.62 4.98 9.61
CA LEU A 103 3.12 6.31 9.96
C LEU A 103 2.46 7.00 8.75
N CYS A 104 3.08 6.90 7.57
CA CYS A 104 2.50 7.41 6.33
C CYS A 104 1.18 6.71 6.00
N GLU A 105 1.12 5.39 6.13
CA GLU A 105 -0.08 4.60 5.91
C GLU A 105 -1.23 5.06 6.83
N HIS A 106 -0.95 5.25 8.12
CA HIS A 106 -1.95 5.75 9.08
C HIS A 106 -2.47 7.14 8.67
N LYS A 107 -1.59 8.04 8.23
CA LYS A 107 -1.97 9.37 7.72
C LYS A 107 -2.86 9.26 6.48
N TRP A 108 -2.50 8.41 5.53
CA TRP A 108 -3.29 8.19 4.33
C TRP A 108 -4.65 7.57 4.64
N LYS A 109 -4.70 6.57 5.55
CA LYS A 109 -5.96 5.99 6.06
C LYS A 109 -6.86 7.06 6.69
N ALA A 110 -6.31 7.95 7.51
CA ALA A 110 -7.06 9.06 8.09
C ALA A 110 -7.61 10.03 7.02
N ARG A 111 -6.81 10.38 6.01
CA ARG A 111 -7.23 11.22 4.87
C ARG A 111 -8.34 10.55 4.07
N THR A 112 -8.20 9.26 3.75
CA THR A 112 -9.24 8.50 3.03
C THR A 112 -10.56 8.49 3.81
N ARG A 113 -10.52 8.23 5.13
CA ARG A 113 -11.73 8.27 5.98
C ARG A 113 -12.38 9.66 6.00
N SER A 114 -11.59 10.73 6.02
CA SER A 114 -12.12 12.10 5.95
C SER A 114 -12.78 12.38 4.58
N GLY A 115 -12.14 11.98 3.49
CA GLY A 115 -12.68 12.11 2.14
C GLY A 115 -13.96 11.29 1.94
N GLU A 116 -14.04 10.09 2.51
CA GLU A 116 -15.28 9.27 2.52
C GLU A 116 -16.43 10.01 3.21
N LYS A 117 -16.19 10.61 4.39
CA LYS A 117 -17.19 11.42 5.10
C LYS A 117 -17.65 12.62 4.29
N GLN A 118 -16.75 13.29 3.57
CA GLN A 118 -17.11 14.42 2.70
C GLN A 118 -17.99 13.98 1.53
N VAL A 119 -17.68 12.84 0.91
CA VAL A 119 -18.49 12.32 -0.20
C VAL A 119 -19.86 11.88 0.29
N GLU A 120 -19.96 11.28 1.46
CA GLU A 120 -21.25 10.92 2.06
C GLU A 120 -22.12 12.15 2.33
N LYS A 121 -21.51 13.24 2.84
CA LYS A 121 -22.21 14.53 3.00
C LYS A 121 -22.67 15.10 1.65
N LEU A 122 -21.81 15.10 0.63
CA LEU A 122 -22.16 15.60 -0.71
C LEU A 122 -23.31 14.79 -1.31
N HIS A 123 -23.27 13.48 -1.15
CA HIS A 123 -24.33 12.59 -1.57
C HIS A 123 -25.66 12.93 -0.89
N GLN A 124 -25.65 13.17 0.43
CA GLN A 124 -26.85 13.57 1.16
C GLN A 124 -27.43 14.89 0.65
N VAL A 125 -26.58 15.87 0.32
CA VAL A 125 -27.00 17.14 -0.29
C VAL A 125 -27.64 16.91 -1.66
N LEU A 126 -27.02 16.08 -2.52
CA LEU A 126 -27.57 15.76 -3.83
C LEU A 126 -28.92 15.03 -3.74
N GLN A 127 -29.08 14.10 -2.79
CA GLN A 127 -30.37 13.48 -2.51
C GLN A 127 -31.43 14.49 -2.08
N ASN A 128 -31.06 15.46 -1.23
CA ASN A 128 -31.99 16.50 -0.80
C ASN A 128 -32.41 17.40 -1.98
N ILE A 129 -31.49 17.74 -2.88
CA ILE A 129 -31.79 18.49 -4.11
C ILE A 129 -32.73 17.69 -5.01
N ALA A 130 -32.48 16.40 -5.23
CA ALA A 130 -33.34 15.54 -6.04
C ALA A 130 -34.78 15.52 -5.50
N LYS A 131 -34.96 15.38 -4.17
CA LYS A 131 -36.26 15.47 -3.51
C LYS A 131 -36.94 16.82 -3.68
N LEU A 132 -36.19 17.93 -3.55
CA LEU A 132 -36.73 19.28 -3.75
C LEU A 132 -37.22 19.49 -5.19
N LEU A 133 -36.45 19.05 -6.18
CA LEU A 133 -36.83 19.08 -7.60
C LEU A 133 -38.11 18.28 -7.86
N GLN A 134 -38.25 17.12 -7.22
CA GLN A 134 -39.45 16.31 -7.31
C GLN A 134 -40.69 17.02 -6.74
N ILE A 135 -40.55 17.74 -5.62
CA ILE A 135 -41.63 18.52 -5.02
C ILE A 135 -42.05 19.69 -5.92
N HIS A 136 -41.10 20.31 -6.63
CA HIS A 136 -41.35 21.51 -7.45
C HIS A 136 -41.77 21.19 -8.89
N GLY A 137 -42.12 19.93 -9.18
CA GLY A 137 -42.69 19.54 -10.47
C GLY A 137 -41.66 19.39 -11.60
N ALA A 138 -40.38 19.21 -11.29
CA ALA A 138 -39.39 18.82 -12.29
C ALA A 138 -39.79 17.48 -12.94
N SER A 139 -39.47 17.30 -14.22
CA SER A 139 -39.82 16.09 -14.99
C SER A 139 -39.46 14.82 -14.21
N PRO A 140 -40.41 13.87 -13.98
CA PRO A 140 -40.16 12.63 -13.25
C PRO A 140 -38.97 11.82 -13.80
N SER A 141 -38.69 11.96 -15.10
CA SER A 141 -37.54 11.37 -15.79
C SER A 141 -36.20 11.92 -15.30
N ALA A 142 -36.11 13.23 -15.04
CA ALA A 142 -34.88 13.87 -14.54
C ALA A 142 -34.59 13.48 -13.10
N VAL A 143 -35.62 13.40 -12.25
CA VAL A 143 -35.49 12.96 -10.85
C VAL A 143 -35.06 11.49 -10.77
N ALA A 144 -35.72 10.61 -11.55
CA ALA A 144 -35.36 9.20 -11.60
C ALA A 144 -33.90 9.00 -12.04
N THR A 145 -33.44 9.73 -13.06
CA THR A 145 -32.05 9.67 -13.55
C THR A 145 -31.04 10.07 -12.47
N ILE A 146 -31.34 11.12 -11.68
CA ILE A 146 -30.48 11.54 -10.57
C ILE A 146 -30.44 10.47 -9.48
N GLU A 147 -31.56 9.83 -9.15
CA GLU A 147 -31.61 8.74 -8.16
C GLU A 147 -30.82 7.49 -8.61
N THR A 148 -30.91 7.09 -9.87
CA THR A 148 -30.13 5.94 -10.39
C THR A 148 -28.64 6.21 -10.34
N LEU A 149 -28.20 7.39 -10.79
CA LEU A 149 -26.79 7.79 -10.77
C LEU A 149 -26.24 7.83 -9.33
N LEU A 150 -27.02 8.35 -8.38
CA LEU A 150 -26.69 8.36 -6.97
C LEU A 150 -26.53 6.93 -6.40
N THR A 151 -27.42 6.01 -6.79
CA THR A 151 -27.43 4.63 -6.31
C THR A 151 -26.28 3.78 -6.90
N GLU A 152 -25.95 3.98 -8.18
CA GLU A 152 -24.83 3.31 -8.85
C GLU A 152 -23.48 3.75 -8.27
N LEU A 153 -23.28 5.05 -8.02
CA LEU A 153 -22.07 5.59 -7.39
C LEU A 153 -21.84 5.03 -5.98
N ILE A 154 -22.90 4.83 -5.19
CA ILE A 154 -22.79 4.18 -3.87
C ILE A 154 -22.46 2.70 -4.02
N SER A 155 -23.18 1.99 -4.88
CA SER A 155 -23.06 0.54 -5.02
C SER A 155 -21.66 0.15 -5.50
N GLY A 156 -21.13 0.87 -6.49
CA GLY A 156 -19.75 0.70 -6.96
C GLY A 156 -18.72 1.00 -5.89
N ARG A 157 -18.95 2.01 -5.03
CA ARG A 157 -18.01 2.40 -3.98
C ARG A 157 -18.06 1.47 -2.76
N ARG A 158 -19.25 1.04 -2.33
CA ARG A 158 -19.42 0.04 -1.25
C ARG A 158 -18.83 -1.32 -1.65
N ALA A 159 -18.93 -1.71 -2.92
CA ALA A 159 -18.27 -2.92 -3.43
C ALA A 159 -16.73 -2.81 -3.34
N ARG A 160 -16.16 -1.66 -3.73
CA ARG A 160 -14.71 -1.39 -3.59
C ARG A 160 -14.27 -1.38 -2.11
N GLN A 161 -15.10 -0.84 -1.21
CA GLN A 161 -14.82 -0.80 0.23
C GLN A 161 -14.91 -2.19 0.90
N ARG A 162 -15.88 -3.02 0.50
CA ARG A 162 -15.97 -4.43 0.93
C ARG A 162 -14.76 -5.23 0.46
N LYS A 163 -14.32 -5.02 -0.79
CA LYS A 163 -13.11 -5.66 -1.31
C LYS A 163 -11.85 -5.22 -0.54
N LYS A 164 -11.76 -3.94 -0.15
CA LYS A 164 -10.65 -3.41 0.64
C LYS A 164 -10.63 -3.94 2.08
N THR A 165 -11.77 -4.03 2.74
CA THR A 165 -11.89 -4.57 4.11
C THR A 165 -11.69 -6.10 4.17
N LEU A 166 -12.03 -6.82 3.10
CA LEU A 166 -11.68 -8.24 2.96
C LEU A 166 -10.16 -8.46 2.79
N MET A 167 -9.47 -7.56 2.08
CA MET A 167 -8.01 -7.61 1.98
C MET A 167 -7.32 -7.23 3.29
N GLU A 168 -7.82 -6.22 4.02
CA GLU A 168 -7.29 -5.84 5.35
C GLU A 168 -7.50 -6.94 6.42
N LYS A 169 -8.56 -7.76 6.32
CA LYS A 169 -8.76 -8.93 7.20
C LYS A 169 -7.96 -10.17 6.78
N GLY A 170 -7.55 -10.24 5.51
CA GLY A 170 -6.73 -11.34 5.01
C GLY A 170 -5.30 -11.29 5.56
N ASP A 171 -4.77 -10.09 5.84
CA ASP A 171 -3.40 -9.93 6.36
C ASP A 171 -3.25 -10.33 7.85
N GLU A 172 -4.35 -10.47 8.60
CA GLU A 172 -4.33 -11.00 9.99
C GLU A 172 -4.43 -12.54 10.05
N GLU A 173 -4.78 -13.20 8.93
CA GLU A 173 -5.03 -14.65 8.88
C GLU A 173 -4.32 -15.34 7.69
N MET A 174 -3.22 -14.76 7.20
CA MET A 174 -2.36 -15.36 6.17
C MET A 174 -1.04 -15.85 6.76
N ASP A 175 -1.09 -16.96 7.49
CA ASP A 175 0.06 -17.82 7.71
C ASP A 175 -0.29 -19.25 7.27
N GLU A 176 -0.35 -19.44 5.96
CA GLU A 176 -0.12 -20.75 5.33
C GLU A 176 0.28 -20.52 3.87
N VAL A 177 1.37 -19.77 3.68
CA VAL A 177 2.13 -19.90 2.44
C VAL A 177 2.63 -21.33 2.43
N GLN A 178 2.16 -22.15 1.49
CA GLN A 178 2.67 -23.50 1.26
C GLN A 178 4.19 -23.41 1.02
N GLU A 179 4.97 -23.55 2.09
CA GLU A 179 6.42 -23.54 2.03
C GLU A 179 6.86 -24.64 1.08
N ALA A 180 7.51 -24.26 -0.02
CA ALA A 180 8.13 -25.21 -0.92
C ALA A 180 9.19 -25.99 -0.14
N ARG A 181 8.93 -27.27 0.11
CA ARG A 181 9.77 -28.11 0.96
C ARG A 181 10.91 -28.68 0.12
N ALA A 182 12.14 -28.39 0.49
CA ALA A 182 13.34 -28.87 -0.21
C ALA A 182 13.84 -30.19 0.38
N CYS A 183 14.35 -31.09 -0.46
CA CYS A 183 15.12 -32.24 0.03
C CYS A 183 16.51 -31.80 0.49
N GLY A 184 16.85 -32.03 1.76
CA GLY A 184 18.15 -31.65 2.33
C GLY A 184 19.36 -32.33 1.67
N PHE A 185 19.17 -33.47 1.02
CA PHE A 185 20.26 -34.23 0.38
C PHE A 185 20.54 -33.82 -1.08
N CYS A 186 19.52 -33.37 -1.81
CA CYS A 186 19.66 -33.07 -3.24
C CYS A 186 19.10 -31.70 -3.67
N GLY A 187 18.56 -30.92 -2.74
CA GLY A 187 18.07 -29.56 -2.97
C GLY A 187 16.80 -29.45 -3.82
N LYS A 188 16.15 -30.56 -4.19
CA LYS A 188 14.93 -30.54 -5.01
C LYS A 188 13.75 -29.99 -4.21
N LEU A 189 13.00 -29.07 -4.83
CA LEU A 189 11.80 -28.47 -4.26
C LEU A 189 10.56 -29.31 -4.59
N PHE A 190 9.71 -29.52 -3.59
CA PHE A 190 8.47 -30.26 -3.71
C PHE A 190 7.27 -29.39 -3.31
N SER A 191 6.18 -29.56 -4.05
CA SER A 191 4.92 -28.84 -3.84
C SER A 191 4.12 -29.36 -2.64
N SER A 192 4.45 -30.54 -2.11
CA SER A 192 3.85 -31.06 -0.87
C SER A 192 4.82 -31.92 -0.07
N ALA A 193 4.54 -32.03 1.24
CA ALA A 193 5.29 -32.88 2.17
C ALA A 193 5.29 -34.35 1.74
N GLU A 194 4.15 -34.83 1.25
CA GLU A 194 3.97 -36.23 0.85
C GLU A 194 4.83 -36.59 -0.37
N TYR A 195 5.06 -35.66 -1.29
CA TYR A 195 5.97 -35.86 -2.42
C TYR A 195 7.44 -35.85 -2.01
N LEU A 196 7.80 -34.98 -1.06
CA LEU A 196 9.16 -34.96 -0.50
C LEU A 196 9.45 -36.27 0.25
N GLU A 197 8.51 -36.76 1.05
CA GLU A 197 8.65 -38.00 1.81
C GLU A 197 8.80 -39.22 0.89
N LYS A 198 7.96 -39.34 -0.14
CA LYS A 198 8.12 -40.38 -1.18
C LYS A 198 9.46 -40.27 -1.90
N HIS A 199 9.99 -39.06 -2.08
CA HIS A 199 11.31 -38.84 -2.66
C HIS A 199 12.43 -39.31 -1.72
N LEU A 200 12.39 -38.97 -0.44
CA LEU A 200 13.35 -39.41 0.57
C LEU A 200 13.35 -40.94 0.68
N VAL A 201 12.18 -41.57 0.75
CA VAL A 201 12.04 -43.03 0.82
C VAL A 201 12.57 -43.74 -0.43
N ARG A 202 12.44 -43.16 -1.63
CA ARG A 202 12.88 -43.82 -2.87
C ARG A 202 14.35 -43.59 -3.21
N ARG A 203 14.94 -42.47 -2.77
CA ARG A 203 16.27 -42.03 -3.21
C ARG A 203 17.29 -41.94 -2.06
N HIS A 204 16.82 -41.88 -0.82
CA HIS A 204 17.61 -41.71 0.41
C HIS A 204 17.21 -42.75 1.47
N ALA A 205 16.85 -43.97 1.05
CA ALA A 205 16.21 -45.02 1.83
C ALA A 205 17.05 -45.66 2.97
N GLY A 206 18.04 -44.96 3.54
CA GLY A 206 19.01 -45.57 4.45
C GLY A 206 19.57 -44.70 5.57
N GLU A 207 19.25 -43.41 5.64
CA GLU A 207 19.81 -42.53 6.70
C GLU A 207 18.68 -41.72 7.35
N SER A 208 18.34 -42.10 8.57
CA SER A 208 17.37 -41.41 9.41
C SER A 208 18.12 -40.38 10.24
N LEU A 209 17.92 -39.08 10.01
CA LEU A 209 18.10 -38.08 11.07
C LEU A 209 17.47 -36.71 10.75
N GLU A 210 16.76 -36.26 11.78
CA GLU A 210 16.41 -34.91 12.26
C GLU A 210 16.16 -33.79 11.25
N VAL A 211 14.93 -33.29 11.33
CA VAL A 211 14.42 -32.11 10.64
C VAL A 211 15.00 -30.86 11.29
N GLU A 212 16.11 -30.35 10.77
CA GLU A 212 16.52 -28.95 10.99
C GLU A 212 15.84 -28.06 9.95
N THR A 213 14.85 -27.30 10.39
CA THR A 213 14.26 -26.20 9.62
C THR A 213 15.24 -25.03 9.57
N LEU A 214 16.11 -25.02 8.56
CA LEU A 214 17.01 -23.90 8.27
C LEU A 214 16.34 -22.87 7.35
N VAL A 215 16.04 -21.74 8.00
CA VAL A 215 15.80 -20.37 7.56
C VAL A 215 16.20 -20.05 6.11
N LYS A 216 15.20 -19.53 5.39
CA LYS A 216 15.19 -18.62 4.23
C LYS A 216 16.56 -18.06 3.79
N HIS A 217 17.02 -18.49 2.60
CA HIS A 217 17.89 -17.67 1.76
C HIS A 217 17.35 -17.59 0.34
N LYS A 218 17.00 -16.36 -0.06
CA LYS A 218 16.52 -15.98 -1.40
C LYS A 218 17.63 -16.19 -2.45
N MET A 219 17.35 -17.01 -3.45
CA MET A 219 17.85 -16.82 -4.82
C MET A 219 16.66 -16.87 -5.77
N LYS A 220 16.15 -15.69 -6.11
CA LYS A 220 15.41 -15.47 -7.35
C LYS A 220 15.66 -14.02 -7.76
N ARG A 221 16.79 -13.81 -8.44
CA ARG A 221 16.92 -12.72 -9.40
C ARG A 221 16.78 -13.35 -10.78
N ASP A 222 16.20 -12.56 -11.67
CA ASP A 222 15.92 -12.85 -13.07
C ASP A 222 14.60 -13.58 -13.32
N PHE A 223 13.46 -12.99 -12.93
CA PHE A 223 12.21 -13.07 -13.72
C PHE A 223 11.10 -12.06 -13.36
N GLU A 224 11.38 -11.00 -12.56
CA GLU A 224 10.34 -10.07 -12.08
C GLU A 224 10.50 -8.61 -12.56
N ARG A 225 11.28 -8.37 -13.63
CA ARG A 225 11.43 -6.99 -14.16
C ARG A 225 10.42 -6.60 -15.26
N GLU A 226 9.51 -7.50 -15.64
CA GLU A 226 8.49 -7.19 -16.66
C GLU A 226 7.05 -7.18 -16.13
N GLY A 227 6.84 -7.51 -14.84
CA GLY A 227 5.52 -7.58 -14.21
C GLY A 227 5.11 -6.30 -13.46
N GLU A 228 6.03 -5.69 -12.72
CA GLU A 228 5.71 -4.54 -11.85
C GLU A 228 5.46 -3.24 -12.65
N ASP A 229 6.14 -3.06 -13.79
CA ASP A 229 5.86 -1.94 -14.70
C ASP A 229 4.49 -2.07 -15.39
N LYS A 230 4.00 -3.30 -15.61
CA LYS A 230 2.66 -3.54 -16.17
C LYS A 230 1.57 -3.33 -15.13
N GLU A 231 1.78 -3.73 -13.88
CA GLU A 231 0.76 -3.61 -12.84
C GLU A 231 0.58 -2.15 -12.35
N ASN A 232 1.68 -1.38 -12.25
CA ASN A 232 1.60 0.05 -11.95
C ASN A 232 1.09 0.88 -13.14
N LYS A 233 1.38 0.48 -14.38
CA LYS A 233 0.82 1.12 -15.58
C LYS A 233 -0.69 0.85 -15.72
N MET A 234 -1.13 -0.38 -15.43
CA MET A 234 -2.54 -0.77 -15.52
C MET A 234 -3.41 -0.08 -14.44
N LYS A 235 -2.88 0.14 -13.23
CA LYS A 235 -3.57 0.91 -12.16
C LYS A 235 -3.67 2.41 -12.47
N ASN A 236 -2.67 2.99 -13.14
CA ASN A 236 -2.71 4.39 -13.57
C ASN A 236 -3.65 4.60 -14.79
N GLU A 237 -3.68 3.65 -15.72
CA GLU A 237 -4.61 3.67 -16.86
C GLU A 237 -6.08 3.50 -16.41
N ASP A 238 -6.37 2.64 -15.42
CA ASP A 238 -7.71 2.50 -14.85
C ASP A 238 -8.16 3.74 -14.06
N ALA A 239 -7.25 4.41 -13.35
CA ALA A 239 -7.55 5.66 -12.65
C ALA A 239 -7.85 6.80 -13.65
N ALA A 240 -7.03 6.93 -14.69
CA ALA A 240 -7.24 7.92 -15.76
C ALA A 240 -8.51 7.62 -16.57
N ALA A 241 -8.79 6.35 -16.89
CA ALA A 241 -10.02 5.94 -17.57
C ALA A 241 -11.27 6.23 -16.71
N SER A 242 -11.17 6.03 -15.39
CA SER A 242 -12.25 6.36 -14.45
C SER A 242 -12.48 7.87 -14.35
N GLU A 243 -11.45 8.70 -14.47
CA GLU A 243 -11.56 10.16 -14.45
C GLU A 243 -12.20 10.69 -15.75
N VAL A 244 -11.78 10.16 -16.90
CA VAL A 244 -12.37 10.48 -18.22
C VAL A 244 -13.84 10.07 -18.29
N ALA A 245 -14.20 8.91 -17.73
CA ALA A 245 -15.59 8.47 -17.64
C ALA A 245 -16.44 9.40 -16.78
N MET A 246 -15.89 9.89 -15.65
CA MET A 246 -16.57 10.84 -14.76
C MET A 246 -16.76 12.21 -15.43
N GLN A 247 -15.76 12.72 -16.15
CA GLN A 247 -15.89 13.96 -16.92
C GLN A 247 -16.95 13.85 -18.02
N LYS A 248 -16.99 12.73 -18.74
CA LYS A 248 -18.00 12.49 -19.79
C LYS A 248 -19.41 12.45 -19.22
N MET A 249 -19.58 11.90 -18.01
CA MET A 249 -20.85 11.87 -17.30
C MET A 249 -21.28 13.29 -16.88
N VAL A 250 -20.37 14.09 -16.33
CA VAL A 250 -20.66 15.50 -15.97
C VAL A 250 -21.11 16.29 -17.21
N GLN A 251 -20.42 16.16 -18.33
CA GLN A 251 -20.81 16.82 -19.59
C GLN A 251 -22.14 16.33 -20.17
N GLN A 252 -22.56 15.10 -19.87
CA GLN A 252 -23.90 14.62 -20.25
C GLN A 252 -24.98 15.25 -19.37
N VAL A 253 -24.73 15.39 -18.07
CA VAL A 253 -25.65 16.03 -17.12
C VAL A 253 -25.80 17.52 -17.46
N GLU A 254 -24.71 18.22 -17.75
CA GLU A 254 -24.74 19.64 -18.14
C GLU A 254 -25.56 19.86 -19.41
N ARG A 255 -25.37 19.03 -20.44
CA ARG A 255 -26.17 19.10 -21.68
C ARG A 255 -27.65 18.83 -21.42
N ALA A 256 -27.97 17.79 -20.64
CA ALA A 256 -29.36 17.47 -20.31
C ALA A 256 -30.05 18.59 -19.51
N LEU A 257 -29.32 19.26 -18.61
CA LEU A 257 -29.83 20.43 -17.89
C LEU A 257 -30.07 21.61 -18.83
N HIS A 258 -29.17 21.86 -19.78
CA HIS A 258 -29.33 22.96 -20.72
C HIS A 258 -30.52 22.73 -21.66
N ASP A 259 -30.67 21.53 -22.20
CA ASP A 259 -31.83 21.14 -23.03
C ASP A 259 -33.15 21.26 -22.25
N HIS A 260 -33.13 20.97 -20.94
CA HIS A 260 -34.32 21.12 -20.10
C HIS A 260 -34.66 22.59 -19.85
N GLU A 261 -33.65 23.43 -19.61
CA GLU A 261 -33.82 24.87 -19.45
C GLU A 261 -34.43 25.50 -20.71
N GLU A 262 -33.97 25.11 -21.90
CA GLU A 262 -34.49 25.61 -23.17
C GLU A 262 -35.96 25.20 -23.39
N LYS A 263 -36.31 23.95 -23.06
CA LYS A 263 -37.71 23.48 -23.11
C LYS A 263 -38.63 24.20 -22.12
N LEU A 264 -38.13 24.50 -20.92
CA LEU A 264 -38.89 25.29 -19.95
C LEU A 264 -39.12 26.71 -20.46
N ARG A 265 -38.11 27.31 -21.11
CA ARG A 265 -38.22 28.63 -21.71
C ARG A 265 -39.26 28.65 -22.84
N SER A 266 -39.22 27.66 -23.75
CA SER A 266 -40.20 27.58 -24.84
C SER A 266 -41.63 27.36 -24.34
N LEU A 267 -41.81 26.53 -23.30
CA LEU A 267 -43.12 26.33 -22.68
C LEU A 267 -43.64 27.61 -22.01
N ALA A 268 -42.76 28.35 -21.33
CA ALA A 268 -43.12 29.62 -20.72
C ALA A 268 -43.54 30.66 -21.77
N GLU A 269 -42.87 30.72 -22.92
CA GLU A 269 -43.23 31.59 -24.05
C GLU A 269 -44.58 31.20 -24.68
N GLU A 270 -44.83 29.90 -24.84
CA GLU A 270 -46.09 29.38 -25.38
C GLU A 270 -47.27 29.71 -24.44
N GLU A 271 -47.11 29.47 -23.13
CA GLU A 271 -48.13 29.79 -22.14
C GLU A 271 -48.36 31.31 -22.00
N ALA A 272 -47.29 32.12 -22.06
CA ALA A 272 -47.43 33.57 -22.08
C ALA A 272 -48.25 34.05 -23.29
N THR A 273 -48.02 33.44 -24.46
CA THR A 273 -48.77 33.74 -25.68
C THR A 273 -50.25 33.35 -25.55
N LYS A 274 -50.54 32.18 -24.99
CA LYS A 274 -51.93 31.73 -24.73
C LYS A 274 -52.66 32.65 -23.77
N VAL A 275 -51.99 33.07 -22.68
CA VAL A 275 -52.54 34.02 -21.71
C VAL A 275 -52.83 35.36 -22.38
N GLN A 276 -51.92 35.85 -23.21
CA GLN A 276 -52.12 37.11 -23.94
C GLN A 276 -53.32 37.03 -24.90
N GLN A 277 -53.45 35.94 -25.66
CA GLN A 277 -54.60 35.71 -26.52
C GLN A 277 -55.92 35.61 -25.73
N MET A 278 -55.90 34.99 -24.54
CA MET A 278 -57.06 34.93 -23.66
C MET A 278 -57.47 36.33 -23.19
N TYR A 279 -56.51 37.18 -22.78
CA TYR A 279 -56.78 38.57 -22.41
C TYR A 279 -57.36 39.38 -23.57
N GLU A 280 -56.83 39.23 -24.78
CA GLU A 280 -57.34 39.91 -25.99
C GLU A 280 -58.77 39.49 -26.31
N ARG A 281 -59.10 38.19 -26.22
CA ARG A 281 -60.47 37.68 -26.41
C ARG A 281 -61.42 38.24 -25.36
N LEU A 282 -61.03 38.21 -24.09
CA LEU A 282 -61.84 38.75 -22.99
C LEU A 282 -62.09 40.25 -23.19
N HIS A 283 -61.08 40.99 -23.63
CA HIS A 283 -61.20 42.42 -23.89
C HIS A 283 -62.17 42.70 -25.06
N ALA A 284 -62.08 41.92 -26.14
CA ALA A 284 -63.01 42.01 -27.27
C ALA A 284 -64.45 41.68 -26.89
N GLU A 285 -64.68 40.61 -26.10
CA GLU A 285 -66.00 40.25 -25.58
C GLU A 285 -66.58 41.34 -24.67
N THR A 286 -65.76 41.92 -23.80
CA THR A 286 -66.17 43.01 -22.91
C THR A 286 -66.59 44.25 -23.71
N LYS A 287 -65.85 44.56 -24.78
CA LYS A 287 -66.19 45.68 -25.68
C LYS A 287 -67.50 45.44 -26.42
N LEU A 288 -67.70 44.25 -26.98
CA LEU A 288 -68.94 43.85 -27.66
C LEU A 288 -70.14 43.88 -26.69
N ALA A 289 -69.97 43.39 -25.46
CA ALA A 289 -71.00 43.47 -24.43
C ALA A 289 -71.34 44.93 -24.07
N GLY A 290 -70.35 45.81 -24.02
CA GLY A 290 -70.55 47.26 -23.85
C GLY A 290 -71.35 47.88 -24.98
N GLU A 291 -71.00 47.56 -26.24
CA GLU A 291 -71.70 48.05 -27.44
C GLU A 291 -73.15 47.54 -27.52
N LEU A 292 -73.39 46.26 -27.20
CA LEU A 292 -74.74 45.68 -27.11
C LEU A 292 -75.59 46.36 -26.03
N ASN A 293 -75.01 46.63 -24.86
CA ASN A 293 -75.71 47.34 -23.79
C ASN A 293 -76.05 48.79 -24.17
N LEU A 294 -75.16 49.48 -24.89
CA LEU A 294 -75.44 50.82 -25.42
C LEU A 294 -76.53 50.81 -26.49
N SER A 295 -76.52 49.81 -27.38
CA SER A 295 -77.56 49.63 -28.41
C SER A 295 -78.92 49.28 -27.78
N ARG A 296 -78.94 48.45 -26.73
CA ARG A 296 -80.14 48.14 -25.95
C ARG A 296 -80.71 49.38 -25.25
N LYS A 297 -79.87 50.22 -24.65
CA LYS A 297 -80.30 51.50 -24.06
C LYS A 297 -80.90 52.44 -25.10
N LYS A 298 -80.29 52.56 -26.29
CA LYS A 298 -80.83 53.38 -27.38
C LYS A 298 -82.20 52.90 -27.86
N THR A 299 -82.38 51.59 -28.05
CA THR A 299 -83.67 51.01 -28.44
C THR A 299 -84.73 51.13 -27.33
N GLU A 300 -84.34 51.00 -26.05
CA GLU A 300 -85.22 51.27 -24.90
C GLU A 300 -85.64 52.76 -24.83
N ASP A 301 -84.74 53.69 -25.14
CA ASP A 301 -85.03 55.13 -25.15
C ASP A 301 -85.89 55.55 -26.37
N GLU A 302 -85.67 54.94 -27.54
CA GLU A 302 -86.51 55.11 -28.74
C GLU A 302 -87.93 54.53 -28.56
N HIS A 303 -88.06 53.40 -27.86
CA HIS A 303 -89.37 52.84 -27.48
C HIS A 303 -90.11 53.70 -26.45
N LYS A 304 -89.40 54.31 -25.50
CA LYS A 304 -90.00 55.28 -24.57
C LYS A 304 -90.44 56.57 -25.27
N PHE A 305 -89.79 56.97 -26.35
CA PHE A 305 -90.16 58.14 -27.14
C PHE A 305 -91.37 57.90 -28.05
N THR A 306 -91.54 56.68 -28.56
CA THR A 306 -92.67 56.30 -29.44
C THR A 306 -93.98 56.07 -28.67
N PHE A 307 -93.95 55.78 -27.37
CA PHE A 307 -95.15 55.60 -26.54
C PHE A 307 -95.70 56.90 -25.91
N LYS A 308 -95.06 58.06 -26.18
CA LYS A 308 -95.38 59.36 -25.57
C LYS A 308 -96.03 60.36 -26.54
N ARG A 309 -96.55 59.91 -27.68
CA ARG A 309 -97.19 60.74 -28.71
C ARG A 309 -98.68 60.46 -28.83
#